data_AF-A0A6G9YCJ1-F1
#
_entry.id   AF-A0A6G9YCJ1-F1
#
_cell.length_a   1.000
_cell.length_b   1.000
_cell.length_c   1.000
_cell.angle_alpha   90.00
_cell.angle_beta   90.00
_cell.angle_gamma   90.00
#
_symmetry.space_group_name_H-M   'P 1'
#
loop_
_entity.id
_entity.type
_entity.pdbx_description
1 polymer ?
#
loop_
_entity_poly.entity_id
_entity_poly.type
_entity_poly.pdbx_seq_one_letter_code
_entity_poly.pdbx_strand_id
1 'polypeptide(L)'
;MRVFVAKGAAAGSTALLGERGREWPAVWQGDDPAEPGREYDIEVDIDGVARWLPAEPEWSGIAGVNGAVVVSGVVASVDEDVFAVDLEPGLAVVDPVEDMPELRPGQRIRFAATSITVFPSNI
;
A
#
# COMPACT_ATOMS: atom_id res chain seq x y z
N MET A 1 -5.04 3.79 -7.15
CA MET A 1 -5.03 4.85 -6.12
C MET A 1 -4.28 6.04 -6.67
N ARG A 2 -4.66 7.29 -6.39
CA ARG A 2 -3.88 8.46 -6.80
C ARG A 2 -2.92 8.89 -5.69
N VAL A 3 -1.66 9.15 -6.03
CA VAL A 3 -0.62 9.62 -5.09
C VAL A 3 0.13 10.81 -5.67
N PHE A 4 0.66 11.67 -4.79
CA PHE A 4 1.69 12.64 -5.17
C PHE A 4 3.07 12.09 -4.80
N VAL A 5 4.10 12.46 -5.57
CA VAL A 5 5.49 12.07 -5.29
C VAL A 5 6.16 13.18 -4.49
N ALA A 6 6.37 12.96 -3.19
CA ALA A 6 7.13 13.87 -2.32
C ALA A 6 8.63 13.84 -2.64
N LYS A 7 9.16 12.64 -2.92
CA LYS A 7 10.54 12.41 -3.34
C LYS A 7 10.57 11.39 -4.47
N GLY A 8 11.17 11.79 -5.59
CA GLY A 8 11.28 10.98 -6.79
C GLY A 8 12.28 9.83 -6.68
N ALA A 9 12.16 8.89 -7.61
CA ALA A 9 13.01 7.70 -7.71
C ALA A 9 13.02 7.16 -9.15
N ALA A 10 14.12 6.52 -9.55
CA ALA A 10 14.12 5.67 -10.74
C ALA A 10 13.39 4.34 -10.47
N ALA A 11 13.10 3.58 -11.52
CA ALA A 11 12.60 2.22 -11.42
C ALA A 11 13.47 1.35 -10.48
N GLY A 12 12.83 0.50 -9.68
CA GLY A 12 13.47 -0.36 -8.68
C GLY A 12 14.02 0.38 -7.45
N SER A 13 13.87 1.71 -7.36
CA SER A 13 14.32 2.51 -6.22
C SER A 13 13.16 2.99 -5.36
N THR A 14 13.44 3.35 -4.11
CA THR A 14 12.41 3.84 -3.18
C THR A 14 12.05 5.30 -3.45
N ALA A 15 10.79 5.53 -3.81
CA ALA A 15 10.17 6.86 -3.82
C ALA A 15 9.51 7.15 -2.46
N LEU A 16 9.30 8.43 -2.16
CA LEU A 16 8.42 8.87 -1.09
C LEU A 16 7.13 9.36 -1.71
N LEU A 17 6.05 8.64 -1.45
CA LEU A 17 4.71 8.92 -1.97
C LEU A 17 3.85 9.53 -0.88
N GLY A 18 2.81 10.25 -1.26
CA GLY A 18 1.80 10.66 -0.32
C GLY A 18 0.39 10.71 -0.88
N GLU A 19 -0.56 10.62 0.03
CA GLU A 19 -2.00 10.70 -0.19
C GLU A 19 -2.62 11.25 1.09
N ARG A 20 -3.60 12.15 0.94
CA ARG A 20 -4.37 12.72 2.07
C ARG A 20 -3.50 13.26 3.22
N GLY A 21 -2.36 13.85 2.88
CA GLY A 21 -1.43 14.46 3.84
C GLY A 21 -0.59 13.45 4.65
N ARG A 22 -0.58 12.18 4.26
CA ARG A 22 0.27 11.14 4.83
C ARG A 22 1.29 10.72 3.77
N GLU A 23 2.53 10.52 4.21
CA GLU A 23 3.62 10.09 3.34
C GLU A 23 4.10 8.70 3.74
N TRP A 24 4.53 7.91 2.76
CA TRP A 24 5.12 6.60 2.97
C TRP A 24 6.10 6.24 1.85
N PRO A 25 7.18 5.51 2.17
CA PRO A 25 8.09 4.98 1.15
C PRO A 25 7.46 3.80 0.41
N ALA A 26 7.76 3.68 -0.88
CA ALA A 26 7.46 2.50 -1.69
C ALA A 26 8.50 2.32 -2.80
N VAL A 27 8.70 1.08 -3.26
CA VAL A 27 9.54 0.77 -4.43
C VAL A 27 8.77 1.16 -5.68
N TRP A 28 9.36 2.02 -6.51
CA TRP A 28 8.76 2.46 -7.76
C TRP A 28 9.07 1.48 -8.89
N GLN A 29 8.05 0.97 -9.58
CA GLN A 29 8.20 0.06 -10.73
C GLN A 29 7.53 0.62 -11.99
N GLY A 30 7.78 1.89 -12.29
CA GLY A 30 7.40 2.50 -13.58
C GLY A 30 8.51 2.46 -14.61
N ASP A 31 8.14 2.45 -15.89
CA ASP A 31 9.08 2.64 -17.01
C ASP A 31 9.78 4.01 -16.93
N ASP A 32 9.01 5.04 -16.57
CA ASP A 32 9.50 6.39 -16.31
C ASP A 32 9.80 6.60 -14.82
N PRO A 33 10.80 7.43 -14.47
CA PRO A 33 11.08 7.77 -13.07
C PRO A 33 9.88 8.46 -12.40
N ALA A 34 9.72 8.23 -11.10
CA ALA A 34 8.82 9.02 -10.26
C ALA A 34 9.34 10.45 -10.16
N GLU A 35 8.67 11.40 -10.81
CA GLU A 35 9.04 12.81 -10.74
C GLU A 35 8.50 13.48 -9.46
N PRO A 36 9.34 14.17 -8.66
CA PRO A 36 8.87 14.94 -7.49
C PRO A 36 7.83 15.99 -7.87
N GLY A 37 6.79 16.12 -7.04
CA GLY A 37 5.70 17.08 -7.21
C GLY A 37 4.64 16.67 -8.24
N ARG A 38 4.82 15.53 -8.92
CA ARG A 38 3.84 14.99 -9.88
C ARG A 38 2.89 14.00 -9.20
N GLU A 39 1.67 13.95 -9.71
CA GLU A 39 0.66 12.96 -9.31
C GLU A 39 0.63 11.77 -10.29
N TYR A 40 0.39 10.58 -9.75
CA TYR A 40 0.25 9.35 -10.51
C TYR A 40 -0.92 8.54 -9.98
N ASP A 41 -1.67 7.91 -10.89
CA ASP A 41 -2.53 6.79 -10.54
C ASP A 41 -1.66 5.54 -10.50
N ILE A 42 -1.72 4.80 -9.40
CA ILE A 42 -0.88 3.63 -9.13
C ILE A 42 -1.71 2.41 -8.76
N GLU A 43 -1.16 1.24 -9.08
CA GLU A 43 -1.49 -0.04 -8.46
C GLU A 43 -0.51 -0.30 -7.31
N VAL A 44 -0.99 -0.98 -6.28
CA VAL A 44 -0.23 -1.25 -5.05
C VAL A 44 -0.12 -2.74 -4.84
N ASP A 45 1.11 -3.19 -4.65
CA ASP A 45 1.46 -4.55 -4.27
C ASP A 45 2.23 -4.53 -2.95
N ILE A 46 1.93 -5.47 -2.07
CA ILE A 46 2.46 -5.53 -0.71
C ILE A 46 3.06 -6.91 -0.50
N ASP A 47 4.40 -6.97 -0.54
CA ASP A 47 5.16 -8.20 -0.31
C ASP A 47 5.35 -8.42 1.20
N GLY A 48 4.27 -8.76 1.89
CA GLY A 48 4.31 -9.28 3.24
C GLY A 48 3.72 -8.38 4.32
N VAL A 49 3.21 -9.06 5.34
CA VAL A 49 2.70 -8.47 6.57
C VAL A 49 3.72 -8.67 7.68
N ALA A 50 4.39 -7.60 8.10
CA ALA A 50 5.37 -7.66 9.18
C ALA A 50 4.71 -7.85 10.55
N ARG A 51 3.52 -7.29 10.75
CA ARG A 51 2.70 -7.49 11.95
C ARG A 51 1.27 -7.03 11.75
N TRP A 52 0.33 -7.76 12.36
CA TRP A 52 -1.05 -7.32 12.50
C TRP A 52 -1.19 -6.29 13.61
N LEU A 53 -2.07 -5.31 13.39
CA LEU A 53 -2.33 -4.22 14.33
C LEU A 53 -3.82 -4.21 14.70
N PRO A 54 -4.19 -3.64 15.87
CA PRO A 54 -5.58 -3.36 16.15
C PRO A 54 -6.19 -2.52 15.04
N ALA A 55 -7.34 -2.96 14.51
CA ALA A 55 -8.04 -2.28 13.44
C ALA A 55 -8.37 -0.82 13.83
N GLU A 56 -8.27 0.09 12.87
CA GLU A 56 -8.59 1.51 13.06
C GLU A 56 -9.90 1.79 12.30
N PRO A 57 -11.02 2.05 13.00
CA PRO A 57 -12.35 2.05 12.38
C PRO A 57 -12.59 3.20 11.39
N GLU A 58 -11.85 4.30 11.52
CA GLU A 58 -12.15 5.57 10.85
C GLU A 58 -11.24 5.87 9.64
N TRP A 59 -10.30 4.98 9.30
CA TRP A 59 -9.30 5.27 8.27
C TRP A 59 -8.99 4.08 7.36
N SER A 60 -8.85 4.36 6.07
CA SER A 60 -8.34 3.45 5.04
C SER A 60 -7.31 4.19 4.19
N GLY A 61 -6.26 3.47 3.79
CA GLY A 61 -5.11 4.03 3.09
C GLY A 61 -3.77 3.48 3.58
N ILE A 62 -2.70 4.13 3.16
CA ILE A 62 -1.32 3.78 3.50
C ILE A 62 -0.65 4.98 4.19
N ALA A 63 0.18 4.72 5.21
CA ALA A 63 0.86 5.78 5.93
C ALA A 63 2.18 5.33 6.55
N GLY A 64 3.19 6.19 6.54
CA GLY A 64 4.37 6.06 7.39
C GLY A 64 4.03 6.39 8.84
N VAL A 65 4.18 5.43 9.76
CA VAL A 65 3.93 5.60 11.19
C VAL A 65 5.09 5.01 11.99
N ASN A 66 5.80 5.85 12.75
CA ASN A 66 6.92 5.44 13.62
C ASN A 66 7.97 4.57 12.91
N GLY A 67 8.31 4.90 11.67
CA GLY A 67 9.31 4.17 10.88
C GLY A 67 8.81 2.88 10.21
N ALA A 68 7.53 2.53 10.34
CA ALA A 68 6.89 1.45 9.60
C ALA A 68 5.90 2.00 8.57
N VAL A 69 5.60 1.24 7.53
CA VAL A 69 4.49 1.54 6.62
C VAL A 69 3.27 0.77 7.08
N VAL A 70 2.21 1.48 7.43
CA VAL A 70 0.95 0.91 7.91
C VAL A 70 -0.10 0.98 6.82
N VAL A 71 -0.80 -0.13 6.64
CA VAL A 71 -1.91 -0.28 5.72
C VAL A 71 -3.17 -0.51 6.54
N SER A 72 -4.21 0.26 6.27
CA SER A 72 -5.53 0.12 6.87
C SER A 72 -6.56 0.07 5.77
N GLY A 73 -7.55 -0.81 5.89
CA GLY A 73 -8.55 -0.95 4.86
C GLY A 73 -9.56 -2.05 5.14
N VAL A 74 -10.36 -2.37 4.14
CA VAL A 74 -11.36 -3.43 4.20
C VAL A 74 -10.92 -4.56 3.28
N VAL A 75 -10.94 -5.80 3.78
CA VAL A 75 -10.68 -6.98 2.95
C VAL A 75 -11.73 -7.03 1.84
N ALA A 76 -11.29 -6.87 0.60
CA ALA A 76 -12.15 -6.92 -0.58
C ALA A 76 -12.37 -8.36 -1.05
N SER A 77 -11.31 -9.16 -1.06
CA SER A 77 -11.34 -10.59 -1.42
C SER A 77 -10.18 -11.33 -0.74
N VAL A 78 -10.32 -12.65 -0.62
CA VAL A 78 -9.31 -13.54 -0.06
C VAL A 78 -9.20 -14.74 -1.00
N ASP A 79 -7.98 -15.09 -1.38
CA ASP A 79 -7.57 -16.32 -2.06
C ASP A 79 -6.62 -17.11 -1.14
N GLU A 80 -6.20 -18.31 -1.54
CA GLU A 80 -5.45 -19.26 -0.67
C GLU A 80 -4.23 -18.62 0.00
N ASP A 81 -3.42 -17.88 -0.76
CA ASP A 81 -2.16 -17.30 -0.30
C ASP A 81 -2.10 -15.76 -0.44
N VAL A 82 -3.16 -15.13 -0.96
CA VAL A 82 -3.17 -13.68 -1.28
C VAL A 82 -4.52 -13.09 -0.91
N PHE A 83 -4.54 -11.82 -0.49
CA PHE A 83 -5.80 -11.10 -0.28
C PHE A 83 -5.72 -9.69 -0.85
N ALA A 84 -6.88 -9.13 -1.18
CA ALA A 84 -6.99 -7.76 -1.65
C ALA A 84 -7.61 -6.86 -0.58
N VAL A 85 -7.11 -5.63 -0.47
CA VAL A 85 -7.56 -4.63 0.51
C VAL A 85 -8.03 -3.39 -0.21
N ASP A 86 -9.28 -2.99 0.05
CA ASP A 86 -9.80 -1.70 -0.34
C ASP A 86 -9.25 -0.61 0.59
N LEU A 87 -8.57 0.37 0.00
CA LEU A 87 -7.92 1.50 0.64
C LEU A 87 -8.76 2.78 0.60
N GLU A 88 -9.87 2.79 -0.15
CA GLU A 88 -10.79 3.90 -0.34
C GLU A 88 -10.11 5.27 -0.56
N PRO A 89 -9.63 5.66 -1.77
CA PRO A 89 -9.75 4.93 -3.02
C PRO A 89 -8.52 4.06 -3.31
N GLY A 90 -8.78 2.91 -3.91
CA GLY A 90 -7.73 2.05 -4.47
C GLY A 90 -7.77 0.66 -3.89
N LEU A 91 -7.10 -0.24 -4.58
CA LEU A 91 -6.96 -1.63 -4.16
C LEU A 91 -5.47 -1.91 -3.99
N ALA A 92 -5.13 -2.61 -2.92
CA ALA A 92 -3.82 -3.23 -2.77
C ALA A 92 -3.97 -4.75 -2.81
N VAL A 93 -3.06 -5.40 -3.51
CA VAL A 93 -2.86 -6.85 -3.41
C VAL A 93 -1.81 -7.12 -2.34
N VAL A 94 -2.03 -8.14 -1.51
CA VAL A 94 -1.15 -8.47 -0.39
C VAL A 94 -0.78 -9.94 -0.46
N ASP A 95 0.52 -10.20 -0.57
CA ASP A 95 1.15 -11.51 -0.48
C ASP A 95 1.78 -11.67 0.93
N PRO A 96 1.05 -12.22 1.92
CA PRO A 96 1.57 -12.43 3.27
C PRO A 96 2.70 -13.47 3.30
N VAL A 97 3.88 -13.05 3.78
CA VAL A 97 5.07 -13.91 3.95
C VAL A 97 4.97 -14.96 5.08
N GLU A 98 4.00 -14.84 6.00
CA GLU A 98 3.80 -15.72 7.15
C GLU A 98 2.30 -15.92 7.46
N ASP A 99 1.97 -16.81 8.41
CA ASP A 99 0.62 -17.22 8.82
C ASP A 99 -0.42 -16.08 8.71
N MET A 100 -1.26 -16.20 7.68
CA MET A 100 -2.40 -15.33 7.47
C MET A 100 -3.48 -15.69 8.50
N PRO A 101 -3.96 -14.74 9.33
CA PRO A 101 -5.12 -14.99 10.17
C PRO A 101 -6.33 -15.31 9.28
N GLU A 102 -7.37 -15.93 9.83
CA GLU A 102 -8.60 -16.13 9.08
C GLU A 102 -9.22 -14.77 8.70
N LEU A 103 -9.08 -14.39 7.43
CA LEU A 103 -9.62 -13.15 6.87
C LEU A 103 -10.94 -13.41 6.17
N ARG A 104 -11.85 -12.43 6.22
CA ARG A 104 -13.14 -12.49 5.54
C ARG A 104 -13.40 -11.23 4.73
N PRO A 105 -13.98 -11.31 3.52
CA PRO A 105 -14.43 -10.13 2.80
C PRO A 105 -15.35 -9.24 3.67
N GLY A 106 -15.14 -7.94 3.62
CA GLY A 106 -15.81 -6.94 4.45
C GLY A 106 -15.19 -6.73 5.84
N GLN A 107 -14.20 -7.54 6.24
CA GLN A 107 -13.48 -7.35 7.49
C GLN A 107 -12.56 -6.14 7.40
N ARG A 108 -12.64 -5.25 8.40
CA ARG A 108 -11.67 -4.17 8.53
C ARG A 108 -10.39 -4.68 9.16
N ILE A 109 -9.26 -4.37 8.52
CA ILE A 109 -7.95 -4.84 8.93
C ILE A 109 -6.94 -3.69 8.99
N ARG A 110 -5.87 -3.94 9.73
CA ARG A 110 -4.73 -3.04 9.80
C ARG A 110 -3.46 -3.83 10.07
N PHE A 111 -2.40 -3.50 9.37
CA PHE A 111 -1.12 -4.17 9.52
C PHE A 111 0.05 -3.26 9.14
N ALA A 112 1.25 -3.62 9.58
CA ALA A 112 2.47 -3.04 9.06
C ALA A 112 2.98 -3.89 7.89
N ALA A 113 3.27 -3.25 6.77
CA ALA A 113 3.84 -3.88 5.59
C ALA A 113 5.35 -4.10 5.73
N THR A 114 5.85 -5.18 5.15
CA THR A 114 7.30 -5.44 5.04
C THR A 114 7.90 -4.62 3.91
N SER A 115 7.32 -4.71 2.71
CA SER A 115 7.60 -3.83 1.57
C SER A 115 6.30 -3.45 0.87
N ILE A 116 6.36 -2.33 0.17
CA ILE A 116 5.30 -1.90 -0.75
C ILE A 116 5.95 -1.57 -2.07
N THR A 117 5.43 -2.18 -3.12
CA THR A 117 5.79 -1.93 -4.51
C THR A 117 4.63 -1.23 -5.18
N VAL A 118 4.92 -0.22 -6.00
CA VAL A 118 3.89 0.51 -6.74
C VAL A 118 4.18 0.51 -8.23
N PHE A 119 3.12 0.38 -9.00
CA PHE A 119 3.16 0.37 -10.45
C PHE A 119 2.35 1.56 -10.96
N PRO A 120 2.98 2.60 -11.56
CA PRO A 120 2.22 3.67 -12.17
C PRO A 120 1.38 3.15 -13.34
N SER A 121 0.13 3.57 -13.35
CA SER A 121 -0.84 3.29 -14.40
C SER A 121 -1.10 4.57 -15.20
N ASN A 122 -1.04 4.48 -16.53
CA ASN A 122 -1.23 5.61 -17.45
C ASN A 122 -2.71 5.93 -17.72
N ILE A 123 -3.58 5.87 -16.70
CA ILE A 123 -5.02 6.12 -16.86
C ILE A 123 -5.32 7.62 -16.77
#